data_AF-W5T5W3-F1
#
_entry.id   AF-W5T5W3-F1
#
_cell.length_a   1.000
_cell.length_b   1.000
_cell.length_c   1.000
_cell.angle_alpha   90.00
_cell.angle_beta   90.00
_cell.angle_gamma   90.00
#
_symmetry.space_group_name_H-M   'P 1'
#
loop_
_entity.id
_entity.type
_entity.pdbx_description
1 polymer ?
#
loop_
_entity_poly.entity_id
_entity_poly.type
_entity_poly.pdbx_seq_one_letter_code
_entity_poly.pdbx_strand_id
1 'polypeptide(L)' 'MGHAQPVITQQMVIAELIKAGINRDIAADLSFRYYRNELTYKDIEYLESNFNLKLEMLERSLKSEIISVKTELNNKVD' A
#
# COMPACT_ATOMS: atom_id res chain seq x y z
N MET A 1 -5.44 24.22 -25.02
CA MET A 1 -6.64 24.00 -24.19
C MET A 1 -6.69 22.52 -23.87
N GLY A 2 -6.61 22.13 -22.60
CA GLY A 2 -6.71 20.72 -22.22
C GLY A 2 -8.15 20.25 -22.38
N HIS A 3 -8.41 19.29 -23.25
CA HIS A 3 -9.75 18.72 -23.39
C HIS A 3 -10.16 18.08 -22.04
N ALA A 4 -11.37 18.38 -21.57
CA ALA A 4 -11.92 17.73 -20.39
C ALA A 4 -11.94 16.22 -20.64
N GLN A 5 -11.21 15.47 -19.80
CA GLN A 5 -11.23 14.02 -19.90
C GLN A 5 -12.60 13.51 -19.47
N PRO A 6 -13.23 12.60 -20.23
CA PRO A 6 -14.52 12.04 -19.85
C PRO A 6 -14.36 11.29 -18.53
N VAL A 7 -15.26 11.56 -17.58
CA VAL A 7 -15.32 10.82 -16.32
C VAL A 7 -15.84 9.42 -16.62
N ILE A 8 -14.97 8.41 -16.50
CA ILE A 8 -15.36 7.00 -16.64
C ILE A 8 -16.03 6.55 -15.33
N THR A 9 -17.27 6.10 -15.41
CA THR A 9 -18.02 5.59 -14.25
C THR A 9 -17.85 4.07 -14.12
N GLN A 10 -18.05 3.53 -12.91
CA GLN A 10 -18.03 2.08 -12.67
C GLN A 10 -18.99 1.33 -13.61
N GLN A 11 -20.19 1.88 -13.85
CA GLN A 11 -21.18 1.28 -14.74
C GLN A 11 -20.71 1.19 -16.19
N MET A 12 -19.94 2.17 -16.68
CA MET A 12 -19.34 2.13 -18.01
C MET A 12 -18.30 1.01 -18.13
N VAL A 13 -17.49 0.82 -17.08
CA VAL A 13 -16.49 -0.26 -17.03
C VAL A 13 -17.17 -1.63 -17.01
N ILE A 14 -18.21 -1.82 -16.17
CA ILE A 14 -19.00 -3.06 -16.13
C ILE A 14 -19.56 -3.39 -17.51
N ALA A 15 -20.15 -2.40 -18.20
CA ALA A 15 -20.76 -2.59 -19.51
C ALA A 15 -19.74 -3.07 -20.56
N GLU A 16 -18.56 -2.47 -20.58
CA GLU A 16 -17.52 -2.85 -21.55
C GLU A 16 -16.91 -4.22 -21.24
N LEU A 17 -16.73 -4.57 -19.95
CA LEU A 17 -16.24 -5.89 -19.54
C LEU A 17 -17.23 -7.00 -19.91
N ILE A 18 -18.55 -6.79 -19.69
CA ILE A 18 -19.59 -7.74 -20.10
C ILE A 18 -19.62 -7.89 -21.62
N LYS A 19 -19.49 -6.79 -22.37
CA LYS A 19 -19.43 -6.81 -23.83
C LYS A 19 -18.20 -7.54 -24.37
N ALA A 20 -17.09 -7.54 -23.62
CA ALA A 20 -15.91 -8.34 -23.90
C ALA A 20 -16.07 -9.85 -23.56
N GLY A 21 -17.26 -10.26 -23.09
CA GLY A 21 -17.56 -11.65 -22.76
C GLY A 21 -17.17 -12.06 -21.33
N ILE A 22 -16.82 -11.12 -20.47
CA ILE A 22 -16.53 -11.40 -19.06
C ILE A 22 -17.86 -11.65 -18.35
N ASN A 23 -17.90 -12.69 -17.51
CA ASN A 23 -19.05 -12.99 -16.67
C ASN A 23 -19.45 -11.76 -15.83
N ARG A 24 -20.76 -11.51 -15.69
CA ARG A 24 -21.30 -10.32 -15.00
C ARG A 24 -20.77 -10.13 -13.58
N ASP A 25 -20.64 -11.20 -12.80
CA ASP A 25 -20.18 -11.12 -11.42
C ASP A 25 -18.68 -10.80 -11.36
N ILE A 26 -17.90 -11.38 -12.29
CA ILE A 26 -16.47 -11.07 -12.46
C ILE A 26 -16.28 -9.62 -12.94
N ALA A 27 -17.13 -9.15 -13.86
CA ALA A 27 -17.10 -7.78 -14.35
C ALA A 27 -17.45 -6.76 -13.25
N ALA A 28 -18.39 -7.11 -12.37
CA ALA A 28 -18.73 -6.30 -11.21
C ALA A 28 -17.55 -6.21 -10.22
N ASP A 29 -16.92 -7.33 -9.87
CA ASP A 29 -15.72 -7.37 -9.02
C ASP A 29 -14.57 -6.54 -9.60
N LEU A 30 -14.21 -6.77 -10.87
CA LEU A 30 -13.15 -6.03 -11.54
C LEU A 30 -13.44 -4.53 -11.63
N SER A 31 -14.69 -4.15 -11.91
CA SER A 31 -15.08 -2.74 -11.93
C SER A 31 -14.98 -2.09 -10.56
N PHE A 32 -15.31 -2.83 -9.49
CA PHE A 32 -15.25 -2.33 -8.13
C PHE A 32 -13.79 -2.12 -7.71
N ARG A 33 -12.91 -3.10 -8.01
CA ARG A 33 -11.46 -3.00 -7.78
C ARG A 33 -10.84 -1.84 -8.55
N TYR A 34 -11.22 -1.67 -9.83
CA TYR A 34 -10.77 -0.56 -10.67
C TYR A 34 -11.23 0.82 -10.14
N TYR A 35 -12.46 0.91 -9.63
CA TYR A 35 -13.04 2.19 -9.21
C TYR A 35 -12.72 2.56 -7.75
N ARG A 36 -12.43 1.58 -6.90
CA ARG A 36 -12.23 1.78 -5.45
C ARG A 36 -10.79 1.59 -4.98
N ASN A 37 -9.83 1.33 -5.88
CA ASN A 37 -8.42 1.09 -5.54
C ASN A 37 -8.29 0.04 -4.41
N GLU A 38 -8.90 -1.12 -4.58
CA GLU A 38 -8.63 -2.21 -3.65
C GLU A 38 -7.20 -2.70 -3.88
N LEU A 39 -6.36 -2.56 -2.84
CA LEU A 39 -5.01 -3.10 -2.80
C LEU A 39 -5.06 -4.57 -3.22
N THR A 40 -4.38 -4.90 -4.31
CA THR A 40 -4.28 -6.29 -4.73
C THR A 40 -3.44 -7.07 -3.73
N TYR A 41 -3.54 -8.40 -3.73
CA TYR A 41 -2.71 -9.26 -2.88
C TYR A 41 -1.21 -8.89 -2.94
N LYS A 42 -0.72 -8.56 -4.15
CA LYS A 42 0.67 -8.14 -4.36
C LYS A 42 1.00 -6.78 -3.73
N ASP A 43 0.05 -5.85 -3.72
CA ASP A 43 0.23 -4.55 -3.08
C ASP A 43 0.28 -4.71 -1.54
N ILE A 44 -0.48 -5.66 -0.99
CA ILE A 44 -0.45 -6.00 0.44
C ILE A 44 0.90 -6.65 0.81
N GLU A 45 1.39 -7.63 0.03
CA GLU A 45 2.71 -8.23 0.24
C GLU A 45 3.84 -7.19 0.18
N TYR A 46 3.74 -6.24 -0.76
CA TYR A 46 4.71 -5.15 -0.87
C TYR A 46 4.66 -4.22 0.35
N LEU A 47 3.46 -3.85 0.82
CA LEU A 47 3.29 -3.05 2.02
C LEU A 47 3.85 -3.77 3.25
N GLU A 48 3.54 -5.06 3.43
CA GLU A 48 4.07 -5.87 4.52
C GLU A 48 5.60 -5.89 4.52
N SER A 49 6.21 -6.18 3.37
CA SER A 49 7.67 -6.21 3.21
C SER A 49 8.31 -4.86 3.56
N ASN A 50 7.71 -3.76 3.09
CA ASN A 50 8.19 -2.40 3.36
C ASN A 50 8.01 -2.00 4.83
N PHE A 51 6.90 -2.39 5.46
CA PHE A 51 6.68 -2.13 6.89
C PHE A 51 7.65 -2.92 7.75
N ASN A 52 7.89 -4.21 7.46
CA ASN A 52 8.86 -5.03 8.18
C ASN A 52 10.27 -4.43 8.10
N LEU A 53 10.71 -4.02 6.91
CA LEU A 53 12.01 -3.34 6.74
C LEU A 53 12.10 -2.07 7.60
N LYS A 54 11.07 -1.23 7.59
CA LYS A 54 11.05 0.01 8.38
C LYS A 54 11.07 -0.27 9.89
N LEU A 55 10.35 -1.30 10.34
CA LEU A 55 10.35 -1.72 11.74
C LEU A 55 11.72 -2.25 12.18
N GLU A 56 12.39 -3.05 11.35
CA GLU A 56 13.75 -3.52 11.62
C GLU A 56 14.75 -2.35 11.72
N MET A 57 14.66 -1.37 10.81
CA MET A 57 15.51 -0.18 10.86
C MET A 57 15.24 0.65 12.12
N LEU A 58 13.98 0.81 12.50
CA LEU A 58 13.58 1.51 13.72
C LEU A 58 14.13 0.80 14.97
N GLU A 59 13.99 -0.52 15.06
CA GLU A 59 14.51 -1.32 16.18
C GLU A 59 16.03 -1.16 16.31
N ARG A 60 16.76 -1.22 15.18
CA ARG A 60 18.22 -1.02 15.17
C ARG A 60 18.61 0.37 15.66
N SER A 61 17.90 1.42 15.21
CA SER A 61 18.16 2.80 15.64
C SER A 61 17.94 2.97 17.14
N LEU A 62 16.79 2.51 17.64
CA LEU A 62 16.45 2.60 19.07
C LEU A 62 17.44 1.82 19.93
N LYS A 63 17.85 0.62 19.51
CA LYS A 63 18.86 -0.16 20.21
C LYS A 63 20.20 0.57 20.28
N SER A 64 20.62 1.22 19.20
CA SER A 64 21.84 2.02 19.16
C SER A 64 21.77 3.21 20.12
N GLU A 65 20.66 3.94 20.13
CA GLU A 65 20.45 5.08 21.03
C GLU A 65 20.47 4.65 22.51
N ILE A 66 19.80 3.54 22.85
CA ILE A 66 19.82 2.99 24.21
C ILE A 66 21.24 2.64 24.66
N ILE A 67 22.04 2.02 23.79
CA ILE A 67 23.44 1.68 24.09
C ILE A 67 24.28 2.96 24.30
N SER A 68 24.08 3.99 23.45
CA SER A 68 24.76 5.28 23.59
C SER A 68 24.46 5.92 24.94
N VAL A 69 23.17 6.06 25.28
CA VAL A 69 22.73 6.65 26.55
C VAL A 69 23.26 5.86 27.75
N LYS A 70 23.23 4.52 27.69
CA LYS A 70 23.78 3.67 28.75
C LYS A 70 25.28 3.90 28.95
N THR A 71 26.03 3.99 27.86
CA THR A 71 27.48 4.26 27.89
C THR A 71 27.78 5.63 28.51
N GLU A 72 27.05 6.66 28.08
CA GLU A 72 27.18 8.02 28.62
C GLU A 72 26.85 8.08 30.12
N LEU A 73 25.83 7.35 30.56
CA LEU A 73 25.45 7.31 31.97
C LEU A 73 26.51 6.62 32.82
N ASN A 74 27.02 5.47 32.37
CA ASN A 74 28.09 4.76 33.08
C ASN A 74 29.33 5.66 33.26
N ASN A 75 29.76 6.32 32.18
CA ASN A 75 30.92 7.22 32.21
C ASN A 75 30.76 8.45 33.11
N LYS A 76 29.53 8.81 33.52
CA LYS A 76 29.25 9.92 34.45
C LYS A 76 29.14 9.49 35.90
N VAL A 77 28.97 8.19 36.15
CA VAL A 77 28.81 7.61 37.49
C VAL A 77 30.14 7.07 38.02
N ASP A 78 31.08 6.72 37.13
CA ASP A 78 32.50 6.51 37.43
C ASP A 78 33.23 7.84 37.72
#